data_AF-A0A366HFN0-F1
#
_entry.id   AF-A0A366HFN0-F1
#
_cell.length_a   1.000
_cell.length_b   1.000
_cell.length_c   1.000
_cell.angle_alpha   90.00
_cell.angle_beta   90.00
_cell.angle_gamma   90.00
#
_symmetry.space_group_name_H-M   'P 1'
#
loop_
_entity.id
_entity.type
_entity.pdbx_description
1 polymer ?
#
loop_
_entity_poly.entity_id
_entity_poly.type
_entity_poly.pdbx_seq_one_letter_code
_entity_poly.pdbx_strand_id
1 'polypeptide(L)'
;MHWTLRLLLGDDRYEALADFDSFLKAFPTSVWQGWGSPLRETPSEQFQSASVSQDGVGIAILIERSKSEGLLMQAAYPILVDGEPAEVELLDTLEDEDLACAGALHMLTQRGTQLEAFDPDYADHQPLLRPGGHYLADLGALVSDLSPMESSFEITQGPLLEIQRAMRKEKEPDVAPADLSRVTISNENLRSFQPSEEPLWYTFVTKVENLRAIEFFGDKGWMFEGTVESDESRSNLPPLKLRFMVMDHATSGYVPREGALVVGSAFLEVQLKQPLPYEGTPWADRPGDSDYLLEDMFSALRAGDSWNGAPPAVQVTAQLLSQNGWNVSSPESWNGPMRLHPPLLKVQRGDETHLIGLQVNGDEPPSCDLVLRVLCQREGEGHEVKLEAKDATVIRLQLRSLGMWCKDGPSMLPPG
;
A
#
# COMPACT_ATOMS: atom_id res chain seq x y z
N MET A 1 11.72 -20.71 -6.16
CA MET A 1 12.91 -21.19 -5.41
C MET A 1 14.24 -21.12 -6.17
N HIS A 2 14.42 -21.76 -7.34
CA HIS A 2 15.71 -21.71 -8.07
C HIS A 2 16.01 -20.37 -8.79
N TRP A 3 15.01 -19.52 -9.00
CA TRP A 3 15.13 -18.28 -9.77
C TRP A 3 15.74 -17.11 -8.98
N THR A 4 15.51 -17.00 -7.68
CA THR A 4 16.03 -15.91 -6.84
C THR A 4 17.55 -15.98 -6.69
N LEU A 5 18.12 -17.18 -6.58
CA LEU A 5 19.58 -17.38 -6.62
C LEU A 5 20.20 -17.00 -7.97
N ARG A 6 19.47 -17.18 -9.08
CA ARG A 6 19.94 -16.74 -10.41
C ARG A 6 20.02 -15.22 -10.50
N LEU A 7 19.18 -14.47 -9.80
CA LEU A 7 19.29 -13.01 -9.70
C LEU A 7 20.61 -12.58 -9.05
N LEU A 8 21.17 -13.41 -8.19
CA LEU A 8 22.42 -13.14 -7.48
C LEU A 8 23.64 -13.58 -8.28
N LEU A 9 23.59 -14.79 -8.84
CA LEU A 9 24.74 -15.48 -9.43
C LEU A 9 24.81 -15.37 -10.96
N GLY A 10 23.71 -14.99 -11.61
CA GLY A 10 23.53 -15.18 -13.05
C GLY A 10 23.36 -16.65 -13.43
N ASP A 11 22.85 -16.90 -14.65
CA ASP A 11 22.55 -18.26 -15.11
C ASP A 11 23.79 -19.18 -15.15
N ASP A 12 24.91 -18.70 -15.70
CA ASP A 12 26.12 -19.51 -15.91
C ASP A 12 26.73 -20.04 -14.60
N ARG A 13 26.79 -19.21 -13.55
CA ARG A 13 27.37 -19.62 -12.26
C ARG A 13 26.40 -20.43 -11.42
N TYR A 14 25.11 -20.12 -11.52
CA TYR A 14 24.08 -20.92 -10.90
C TYR A 14 24.16 -22.39 -11.36
N GLU A 15 24.29 -22.63 -12.67
CA GLU A 15 24.44 -23.98 -13.21
C GLU A 15 25.72 -24.68 -12.72
N ALA A 16 26.81 -23.93 -12.55
CA ALA A 16 28.06 -24.45 -12.01
C ALA A 16 28.00 -24.82 -10.51
N LEU A 17 27.07 -24.24 -9.76
CA LEU A 17 26.89 -24.45 -8.31
C LEU A 17 25.66 -25.29 -7.97
N ALA A 18 24.97 -25.85 -8.97
CA ALA A 18 23.75 -26.63 -8.77
C ALA A 18 23.95 -27.96 -8.02
N ASP A 19 25.20 -28.44 -7.89
CA ASP A 19 25.56 -29.60 -7.08
C ASP A 19 25.93 -29.20 -5.64
N PHE A 20 25.34 -29.88 -4.65
CA PHE A 20 25.51 -29.60 -3.22
C PHE A 20 26.96 -29.68 -2.76
N ASP A 21 27.75 -30.66 -3.24
CA ASP A 21 29.17 -30.78 -2.87
C ASP A 21 30.00 -29.62 -3.42
N SER A 22 29.68 -29.17 -4.63
CA SER A 22 30.32 -28.03 -5.27
C SER A 22 29.96 -26.72 -4.57
N PHE A 23 28.70 -26.59 -4.15
CA PHE A 23 28.21 -25.50 -3.32
C PHE A 23 28.93 -25.50 -1.96
N LEU A 24 28.90 -26.58 -1.17
CA LEU A 24 29.59 -26.67 0.12
C LEU A 24 31.11 -26.38 0.03
N LYS A 25 31.76 -26.75 -1.07
CA LYS A 25 33.18 -26.42 -1.29
C LYS A 25 33.41 -24.93 -1.57
N ALA A 26 32.47 -24.28 -2.27
CA ALA A 26 32.47 -22.83 -2.47
C ALA A 26 32.15 -22.08 -1.18
N PHE A 27 31.35 -22.68 -0.28
CA PHE A 27 30.91 -22.11 0.99
C PHE A 27 31.40 -22.98 2.18
N PRO A 28 32.69 -22.92 2.57
CA PRO A 28 33.19 -23.75 3.66
C PRO A 28 32.45 -23.45 4.97
N THR A 29 32.05 -24.52 5.68
CA THR A 29 31.24 -24.48 6.91
C THR A 29 31.86 -23.65 8.05
N SER A 30 33.14 -23.31 7.96
CA SER A 30 33.83 -22.39 8.87
C SER A 30 33.40 -20.93 8.76
N VAL A 31 32.71 -20.56 7.68
CA VAL A 31 32.17 -19.21 7.41
C VAL A 31 30.68 -19.14 7.76
N TRP A 32 30.07 -20.29 8.06
CA TRP A 32 28.63 -20.38 8.28
C TRP A 32 28.30 -19.85 9.65
N GLN A 33 27.52 -18.78 9.66
CA GLN A 33 26.90 -18.26 10.88
C GLN A 33 25.42 -18.59 10.82
N GLY A 34 24.85 -19.05 11.94
CA GLY A 34 23.40 -19.02 12.12
C GLY A 34 22.97 -17.57 12.03
N TRP A 35 21.98 -17.27 11.20
CA TRP A 35 21.66 -15.89 10.93
C TRP A 35 21.06 -15.19 12.16
N GLY A 36 21.41 -13.92 12.32
CA GLY A 36 21.23 -13.16 13.55
C GLY A 36 19.86 -12.54 13.68
N SER A 37 18.77 -13.29 13.50
CA SER A 37 17.49 -12.86 14.06
C SER A 37 17.56 -13.03 15.59
N PRO A 38 17.45 -11.96 16.39
CA PRO A 38 17.27 -12.05 17.83
C PRO A 38 15.98 -12.80 18.23
N LEU A 39 15.02 -12.94 17.31
CA LEU A 39 13.80 -13.72 17.44
C LEU A 39 14.10 -15.23 17.31
N ARG A 40 14.91 -15.77 18.22
CA ARG A 40 15.19 -17.21 18.33
C ARG A 40 15.03 -17.65 19.78
N GLU A 41 14.01 -18.47 20.07
CA GLU A 41 13.97 -19.21 21.34
C GLU A 41 14.62 -20.60 21.23
N THR A 42 14.51 -21.26 20.07
CA THR A 42 15.23 -22.53 19.78
C THR A 42 15.26 -22.77 18.27
N PRO A 43 16.42 -23.10 17.65
CA PRO A 43 16.47 -23.52 16.25
C PRO A 43 15.56 -24.74 16.04
N SER A 44 14.91 -24.86 14.90
CA SER A 44 14.14 -26.06 14.56
C SER A 44 15.00 -27.33 14.75
N GLU A 45 14.44 -28.38 15.37
CA GLU A 45 15.15 -29.66 15.55
C GLU A 45 15.39 -30.36 14.20
N GLN A 46 14.57 -30.05 13.20
CA GLN A 46 14.60 -30.65 11.86
C GLN A 46 15.28 -29.76 10.83
N PHE A 47 15.14 -28.43 10.93
CA PHE A 47 15.67 -27.48 9.95
C PHE A 47 16.70 -26.53 10.57
N GLN A 48 17.72 -26.16 9.80
CA GLN A 48 18.72 -25.18 10.22
C GLN A 48 18.92 -24.14 9.12
N SER A 49 18.94 -22.87 9.52
CA SER A 49 19.36 -21.74 8.70
C SER A 49 20.88 -21.54 8.85
N ALA A 50 21.59 -21.42 7.72
CA ALA A 50 22.98 -21.02 7.67
C ALA A 50 23.16 -19.89 6.67
N SER A 51 24.13 -19.00 6.87
CA SER A 51 24.42 -17.96 5.89
C SER A 51 25.91 -17.73 5.66
N VAL A 52 26.21 -17.15 4.51
CA VAL A 52 27.49 -16.49 4.23
C VAL A 52 27.19 -15.10 3.71
N SER A 53 27.83 -14.07 4.27
CA SER A 53 27.69 -12.69 3.82
C SER A 53 29.03 -12.00 3.55
N GLN A 54 29.01 -11.11 2.56
CA GLN A 54 30.10 -10.24 2.16
C GLN A 54 29.49 -8.90 1.72
N ASP A 55 30.06 -7.78 2.20
CA ASP A 55 29.68 -6.42 1.78
C ASP A 55 28.18 -6.08 1.91
N GLY A 56 27.49 -6.69 2.88
CA GLY A 56 26.06 -6.46 3.13
C GLY A 56 25.12 -7.30 2.26
N VAL A 57 25.64 -8.31 1.56
CA VAL A 57 24.87 -9.29 0.79
C VAL A 57 25.27 -10.68 1.24
N GLY A 58 24.33 -11.60 1.28
CA GLY A 58 24.61 -12.99 1.60
C GLY A 58 23.74 -13.99 0.87
N ILE A 59 23.92 -15.25 1.25
CA ILE A 59 23.04 -16.35 0.91
C ILE A 59 22.58 -16.97 2.22
N ALA A 60 21.27 -17.09 2.42
CA ALA A 60 20.67 -17.95 3.44
C ALA A 60 20.46 -19.35 2.84
N ILE A 61 20.75 -20.38 3.62
CA ILE A 61 20.67 -21.78 3.23
C ILE A 61 19.78 -22.48 4.24
N LEU A 62 18.78 -23.18 3.73
CA LEU A 62 17.89 -24.01 4.52
C LEU A 62 18.34 -25.47 4.44
N ILE A 63 18.61 -26.06 5.60
CA ILE A 63 19.18 -27.39 5.72
C ILE A 63 18.24 -28.26 6.51
N GLU A 64 17.86 -29.41 5.98
CA GLU A 64 17.13 -30.45 6.70
C GLU A 64 18.07 -31.50 7.29
N ARG A 65 17.78 -31.90 8.54
CA ARG A 65 18.42 -33.04 9.20
C ARG A 65 17.70 -34.34 8.81
N SER A 66 18.29 -35.09 7.89
CA SER A 66 17.83 -36.42 7.48
C SER A 66 18.37 -37.51 8.39
N LYS A 67 17.49 -38.44 8.80
CA LYS A 67 17.86 -39.61 9.61
C LYS A 67 18.78 -40.59 8.87
N SER A 68 18.76 -40.60 7.53
CA SER A 68 19.52 -41.54 6.70
C SER A 68 20.72 -40.90 6.00
N GLU A 69 20.65 -39.62 5.67
CA GLU A 69 21.63 -38.94 4.81
C GLU A 69 22.40 -37.80 5.52
N GLY A 70 22.11 -37.54 6.79
CA GLY A 70 22.80 -36.48 7.55
C GLY A 70 22.17 -35.11 7.31
N LEU A 71 22.89 -34.19 6.66
CA LEU A 71 22.43 -32.84 6.37
C LEU A 71 22.13 -32.69 4.87
N LEU A 72 20.91 -32.26 4.54
CA LEU A 72 20.45 -32.03 3.16
C LEU A 72 20.11 -30.55 2.96
N MET A 73 20.64 -29.90 1.92
CA MET A 73 20.18 -28.57 1.54
C MET A 73 18.84 -28.68 0.83
N GLN A 74 17.83 -28.02 1.38
CA GLN A 74 16.50 -27.93 0.79
C GLN A 74 16.39 -26.73 -0.14
N ALA A 75 16.91 -25.59 0.30
CA ALA A 75 16.89 -24.37 -0.49
C ALA A 75 18.04 -23.44 -0.10
N ALA A 76 18.32 -22.49 -0.98
CA ALA A 76 19.17 -21.36 -0.68
C ALA A 76 18.59 -20.11 -1.35
N TYR A 77 18.74 -18.97 -0.68
CA TYR A 77 18.14 -17.72 -1.07
C TYR A 77 19.21 -16.62 -0.96
N PRO A 78 19.27 -15.68 -1.92
CA PRO A 78 19.95 -14.41 -1.67
C PRO A 78 19.39 -13.78 -0.39
N ILE A 79 20.21 -12.99 0.30
CA ILE A 79 19.75 -12.14 1.40
C ILE A 79 20.47 -10.80 1.35
N LEU A 80 19.73 -9.73 1.58
CA LEU A 80 20.27 -8.42 1.89
C LEU A 80 20.55 -8.28 3.39
N VAL A 81 21.81 -8.10 3.79
CA VAL A 81 22.17 -7.90 5.20
C VAL A 81 22.03 -6.43 5.58
N ASP A 82 21.44 -6.19 6.74
CA ASP A 82 21.14 -4.85 7.26
C ASP A 82 20.24 -4.08 6.27
N GLY A 83 19.01 -4.55 6.04
CA GLY A 83 18.01 -3.80 5.26
C GLY A 83 17.62 -2.47 5.93
N GLU A 84 16.71 -1.73 5.30
CA GLU A 84 16.17 -0.51 5.93
C GLU A 84 15.21 -0.88 7.07
N PRO A 85 15.40 -0.35 8.28
CA PRO A 85 14.55 -0.69 9.41
C PRO A 85 13.15 -0.12 9.23
N ALA A 86 12.14 -0.95 9.46
CA ALA A 86 10.73 -0.60 9.41
C ALA A 86 9.97 -1.26 10.56
N GLU A 87 9.00 -0.53 11.12
CA GLU A 87 7.99 -1.14 12.00
C GLU A 87 6.86 -1.68 11.15
N VAL A 88 6.55 -2.96 11.35
CA VAL A 88 5.54 -3.69 10.59
C VAL A 88 4.59 -4.41 11.53
N GLU A 89 3.33 -4.46 11.15
CA GLU A 89 2.37 -5.40 11.71
C GLU A 89 2.26 -6.62 10.79
N LEU A 90 2.28 -7.81 11.36
CA LEU A 90 2.00 -9.04 10.64
C LEU A 90 0.48 -9.20 10.44
N LEU A 91 0.05 -9.28 9.19
CA LEU A 91 -1.34 -9.57 8.82
C LEU A 91 -1.57 -11.07 8.70
N ASP A 92 -0.72 -11.74 7.93
CA ASP A 92 -0.81 -13.17 7.67
C ASP A 92 0.56 -13.76 7.27
N THR A 93 0.63 -15.07 7.17
CA THR A 93 1.80 -15.80 6.65
C THR A 93 1.42 -16.64 5.43
N LEU A 94 2.25 -16.58 4.40
CA LEU A 94 2.09 -17.34 3.16
C LEU A 94 3.13 -18.45 3.13
N GLU A 95 2.73 -19.69 3.41
CA GLU A 95 3.60 -20.86 3.32
C GLU A 95 3.85 -21.24 1.86
N ASP A 96 5.09 -21.62 1.53
CA ASP A 96 5.41 -22.18 0.22
C ASP A 96 4.84 -23.60 0.10
N GLU A 97 4.03 -23.84 -0.94
CA GLU A 97 3.33 -25.12 -1.15
C GLU A 97 4.31 -26.29 -1.35
N ASP A 98 5.49 -26.02 -1.93
CA ASP A 98 6.50 -27.03 -2.25
C ASP A 98 7.50 -27.22 -1.10
N LEU A 99 7.66 -26.21 -0.24
CA LEU A 99 8.62 -26.23 0.87
C LEU A 99 8.05 -25.57 2.13
N ALA A 100 7.42 -26.38 2.99
CA ALA A 100 6.75 -25.93 4.22
C ALA A 100 7.62 -25.14 5.23
N CYS A 101 8.93 -25.11 5.04
CA CYS A 101 9.89 -24.37 5.86
C CYS A 101 10.39 -23.07 5.20
N ALA A 102 9.82 -22.68 4.06
CA ALA A 102 9.97 -21.38 3.44
C ALA A 102 8.61 -20.69 3.33
N GLY A 103 8.61 -19.37 3.42
CA GLY A 103 7.37 -18.61 3.37
C GLY A 103 7.61 -17.11 3.23
N ALA A 104 6.52 -16.41 2.99
CA ALA A 104 6.47 -14.96 2.97
C ALA A 104 5.56 -14.45 4.08
N LEU A 105 5.79 -13.19 4.45
CA LEU A 105 5.00 -12.48 5.44
C LEU A 105 4.14 -11.44 4.71
N HIS A 106 2.84 -11.47 4.99
CA HIS A 106 1.95 -10.37 4.63
C HIS A 106 1.91 -9.39 5.79
N MET A 107 2.29 -8.15 5.53
CA MET A 107 2.59 -7.15 6.55
C MET A 107 1.97 -5.80 6.20
N LEU A 108 1.79 -4.97 7.22
CA LEU A 108 1.31 -3.60 7.12
C LEU A 108 2.33 -2.64 7.74
N THR A 109 2.77 -1.62 7.00
CA THR A 109 3.61 -0.56 7.57
C THR A 109 2.76 0.40 8.42
N GLN A 110 3.42 1.19 9.26
CA GLN A 110 2.74 2.20 10.08
C GLN A 110 1.96 3.24 9.26
N ARG A 111 2.33 3.45 7.99
CA ARG A 111 1.64 4.33 7.04
C ARG A 111 0.45 3.67 6.34
N GLY A 112 0.24 2.37 6.53
CA GLY A 112 -0.85 1.61 5.90
C GLY A 112 -0.46 0.94 4.58
N THR A 113 0.82 0.88 4.24
CA THR A 113 1.28 0.19 3.03
C THR A 113 1.34 -1.30 3.29
N GLN A 114 0.63 -2.08 2.49
CA GLN A 114 0.67 -3.54 2.54
C GLN A 114 1.89 -4.06 1.78
N LEU A 115 2.60 -4.98 2.40
CA LEU A 115 3.82 -5.59 1.89
C LEU A 115 3.70 -7.12 1.97
N GLU A 116 4.12 -7.80 0.92
CA GLU A 116 4.39 -9.22 0.91
C GLU A 116 5.89 -9.38 0.71
N ALA A 117 6.57 -9.93 1.72
CA ALA A 117 8.02 -10.04 1.71
C ALA A 117 8.46 -11.45 2.08
N PHE A 118 9.46 -11.96 1.39
CA PHE A 118 10.05 -13.27 1.69
C PHE A 118 10.85 -13.24 2.99
N ASP A 119 10.62 -14.22 3.86
CA ASP A 119 11.38 -14.39 5.10
C ASP A 119 12.38 -15.54 4.96
N PRO A 120 13.69 -15.25 4.85
CA PRO A 120 14.71 -16.28 4.69
C PRO A 120 14.88 -17.17 5.94
N ASP A 121 14.38 -16.73 7.10
CA ASP A 121 14.42 -17.45 8.36
C ASP A 121 13.00 -17.95 8.78
N TYR A 122 12.07 -18.05 7.82
CA TYR A 122 10.66 -18.40 8.08
C TYR A 122 10.49 -19.63 8.99
N ALA A 123 11.23 -20.71 8.77
CA ALA A 123 11.15 -21.92 9.58
C ALA A 123 11.45 -21.69 11.08
N ASP A 124 12.38 -20.79 11.38
CA ASP A 124 12.77 -20.44 12.75
C ASP A 124 11.78 -19.42 13.35
N HIS A 125 11.20 -18.55 12.51
CA HIS A 125 10.24 -17.52 12.94
C HIS A 125 8.81 -18.06 13.12
N GLN A 126 8.37 -19.02 12.30
CA GLN A 126 6.98 -19.50 12.22
C GLN A 126 6.31 -19.73 13.59
N PRO A 127 6.96 -20.36 14.60
CA PRO A 127 6.34 -20.56 15.91
C PRO A 127 6.12 -19.27 16.73
N LEU A 128 6.81 -18.19 16.38
CA LEU A 128 6.82 -16.89 17.06
C LEU A 128 5.91 -15.85 16.37
N LEU A 129 5.52 -16.11 15.13
CA LEU A 129 4.67 -15.23 14.34
C LEU A 129 3.24 -15.24 14.87
N ARG A 130 2.64 -14.06 14.99
CA ARG A 130 1.26 -13.88 15.45
C ARG A 130 0.58 -12.81 14.59
N PRO A 131 -0.54 -13.12 13.90
CA PRO A 131 -1.35 -12.11 13.25
C PRO A 131 -1.73 -10.99 14.22
N GLY A 132 -1.66 -9.73 13.77
CA GLY A 132 -1.77 -8.51 14.57
C GLY A 132 -0.52 -8.18 15.42
N GLY A 133 0.49 -9.04 15.42
CA GLY A 133 1.76 -8.83 16.11
C GLY A 133 2.58 -7.75 15.42
N HIS A 134 3.27 -6.92 16.21
CA HIS A 134 4.12 -5.85 15.72
C HIS A 134 5.59 -6.22 15.86
N TYR A 135 6.37 -5.92 14.83
CA TYR A 135 7.77 -6.32 14.74
C TYR A 135 8.61 -5.17 14.20
N LEU A 136 9.83 -5.06 14.71
CA LEU A 136 10.88 -4.34 14.02
C LEU A 136 11.49 -5.30 13.00
N ALA A 137 11.55 -4.88 11.75
CA ALA A 137 12.10 -5.66 10.66
C ALA A 137 13.07 -4.82 9.84
N ASP A 138 14.02 -5.47 9.18
CA ASP A 138 14.81 -4.86 8.13
C ASP A 138 14.23 -5.28 6.77
N LEU A 139 13.96 -4.31 5.90
CA LEU A 139 13.40 -4.54 4.57
C LEU A 139 14.47 -4.34 3.48
N GLY A 140 14.59 -5.34 2.61
CA GLY A 140 15.51 -5.36 1.49
C GLY A 140 14.80 -5.68 0.17
N ALA A 141 15.31 -5.18 -0.95
CA ALA A 141 14.76 -5.38 -2.27
C ALA A 141 15.85 -5.87 -3.24
N LEU A 142 15.70 -7.08 -3.76
CA LEU A 142 16.57 -7.66 -4.77
C LEU A 142 16.06 -7.31 -6.16
N VAL A 143 16.83 -6.52 -6.89
CA VAL A 143 16.44 -5.95 -8.17
C VAL A 143 16.73 -6.94 -9.30
N SER A 144 15.71 -7.25 -10.11
CA SER A 144 15.82 -8.10 -11.30
C SER A 144 16.02 -7.32 -12.59
N ASP A 145 15.54 -6.09 -12.64
CA ASP A 145 15.80 -5.14 -13.72
C ASP A 145 15.90 -3.72 -13.15
N LEU A 146 16.89 -2.96 -13.63
CA LEU A 146 17.08 -1.57 -13.27
C LEU A 146 17.39 -0.72 -14.49
N SER A 147 16.54 0.26 -14.74
CA SER A 147 16.67 1.20 -15.84
C SER A 147 16.69 2.65 -15.35
N PRO A 148 17.47 3.54 -15.99
CA PRO A 148 17.40 4.97 -15.70
C PRO A 148 16.06 5.54 -16.17
N MET A 149 15.47 6.43 -15.37
CA MET A 149 14.28 7.18 -15.74
C MET A 149 14.64 8.65 -15.98
N GLU A 150 14.08 9.24 -17.03
CA GLU A 150 14.27 10.67 -17.28
C GLU A 150 13.65 11.49 -16.15
N SER A 151 14.45 12.36 -15.54
CA SER A 151 14.02 13.25 -14.46
C SER A 151 13.05 14.33 -14.94
N SER A 152 13.01 14.61 -16.24
CA SER A 152 12.03 15.49 -16.85
C SER A 152 11.90 15.20 -18.34
N PHE A 153 10.74 15.52 -18.89
CA PHE A 153 10.52 15.47 -20.34
C PHE A 153 9.77 16.71 -20.81
N GLU A 154 10.02 17.09 -22.06
CA GLU A 154 9.44 18.29 -22.68
C GLU A 154 8.26 17.93 -23.58
N ILE A 155 7.10 18.52 -23.30
CA ILE A 155 5.93 18.47 -24.15
C ILE A 155 5.92 19.72 -25.04
N THR A 156 6.17 19.51 -26.32
CA THR A 156 6.24 20.59 -27.34
C THR A 156 4.96 20.71 -28.17
N GLN A 157 4.00 19.79 -28.00
CA GLN A 157 2.71 19.81 -28.70
C GLN A 157 1.62 19.06 -27.89
N GLY A 158 0.35 19.37 -28.14
CA GLY A 158 -0.80 18.64 -27.58
C GLY A 158 -1.57 19.37 -26.48
N PRO A 159 -2.60 18.72 -25.89
CA PRO A 159 -3.58 19.36 -25.02
C PRO A 159 -2.99 20.04 -23.79
N LEU A 160 -1.98 19.43 -23.16
CA LEU A 160 -1.34 20.00 -21.97
C LEU A 160 -0.64 21.33 -22.25
N LEU A 161 0.03 21.45 -23.41
CA LEU A 161 0.67 22.71 -23.83
C LEU A 161 -0.39 23.80 -24.05
N GLU A 162 -1.50 23.47 -24.71
CA GLU A 162 -2.60 24.43 -24.94
C GLU A 162 -3.28 24.88 -23.65
N ILE A 163 -3.47 23.97 -22.68
CA ILE A 163 -3.98 24.31 -21.35
C ILE A 163 -3.04 25.29 -20.64
N GLN A 164 -1.73 25.03 -20.65
CA GLN A 164 -0.75 25.92 -20.03
C GLN A 164 -0.66 27.28 -20.74
N ARG A 165 -0.81 27.31 -22.07
CA ARG A 165 -0.92 28.57 -22.85
C ARG A 165 -2.14 29.38 -22.42
N ALA A 166 -3.29 28.74 -22.27
CA ALA A 166 -4.51 29.39 -21.82
C ALA A 166 -4.38 29.92 -20.38
N MET A 167 -3.89 29.09 -19.45
CA MET A 167 -3.64 29.49 -18.06
C MET A 167 -2.65 30.65 -17.95
N ARG A 168 -1.61 30.66 -18.79
CA ARG A 168 -0.64 31.76 -18.83
C ARG A 168 -1.25 33.04 -19.36
N LYS A 169 -2.08 32.98 -20.41
CA LYS A 169 -2.83 34.13 -20.92
C LYS A 169 -3.77 34.73 -19.88
N GLU A 170 -4.40 33.89 -19.05
CA GLU A 170 -5.26 34.35 -17.96
C GLU A 170 -4.47 35.04 -16.84
N LYS A 171 -3.29 34.51 -16.49
CA LYS A 171 -2.43 35.08 -15.44
C LYS A 171 -1.59 36.28 -15.90
N GLU A 172 -1.19 36.28 -17.16
CA GLU A 172 -0.31 37.25 -17.81
C GLU A 172 -0.94 37.71 -19.14
N PRO A 173 -1.91 38.64 -19.11
CA PRO A 173 -2.67 39.04 -20.30
C PRO A 173 -1.83 39.64 -21.44
N ASP A 174 -0.68 40.22 -21.08
CA ASP A 174 0.23 40.90 -22.00
C ASP A 174 1.25 39.94 -22.65
N VAL A 175 1.31 38.68 -22.23
CA VAL A 175 2.20 37.66 -22.79
C VAL A 175 1.49 36.94 -23.92
N ALA A 176 2.14 36.87 -25.10
CA ALA A 176 1.56 36.16 -26.22
C ALA A 176 1.56 34.66 -25.92
N PRO A 177 0.42 33.95 -26.03
CA PRO A 177 0.36 32.50 -25.74
C PRO A 177 1.31 31.68 -26.60
N ALA A 178 1.66 32.17 -27.80
CA ALA A 178 2.61 31.56 -28.70
C ALA A 178 4.06 31.53 -28.16
N ASP A 179 4.38 32.37 -27.16
CA ASP A 179 5.72 32.43 -26.57
C ASP A 179 6.03 31.22 -25.68
N LEU A 180 5.00 30.46 -25.24
CA LEU A 180 5.19 29.17 -24.58
C LEU A 180 5.30 28.07 -25.66
N SER A 181 6.53 27.68 -25.98
CA SER A 181 6.82 26.63 -26.99
C SER A 181 6.90 25.21 -26.41
N ARG A 182 6.99 25.07 -25.09
CA ARG A 182 7.13 23.78 -24.39
C ARG A 182 6.64 23.84 -22.95
N VAL A 183 6.22 22.69 -22.44
CA VAL A 183 5.94 22.45 -21.02
C VAL A 183 6.88 21.35 -20.55
N THR A 184 7.65 21.62 -19.50
CA THR A 184 8.52 20.61 -18.88
C THR A 184 7.76 19.97 -17.72
N ILE A 185 7.60 18.65 -17.76
CA ILE A 185 7.11 17.87 -16.62
C ILE A 185 8.33 17.33 -15.88
N SER A 186 8.40 17.57 -14.57
CA SER A 186 9.44 17.00 -13.70
C SER A 186 8.92 15.70 -13.06
N ASN A 187 9.74 14.66 -13.14
CA ASN A 187 9.55 13.37 -12.47
C ASN A 187 10.45 13.25 -11.23
N GLU A 188 11.21 14.29 -10.84
CA GLU A 188 12.23 14.19 -9.78
C GLU A 188 11.68 13.71 -8.43
N ASN A 189 10.41 14.01 -8.15
CA ASN A 189 9.70 13.62 -6.93
C ASN A 189 8.79 12.41 -7.12
N LEU A 190 8.80 11.79 -8.31
CA LEU A 190 8.00 10.59 -8.56
C LEU A 190 8.55 9.45 -7.71
N ARG A 191 7.70 8.92 -6.83
CA ARG A 191 7.97 7.74 -6.00
C ARG A 191 6.81 6.79 -6.21
N SER A 192 7.13 5.53 -6.49
CA SER A 192 6.11 4.51 -6.72
C SER A 192 6.61 3.18 -6.21
N PHE A 193 5.69 2.44 -5.61
CA PHE A 193 5.88 1.07 -5.17
C PHE A 193 4.56 0.35 -5.37
N GLN A 194 4.52 -0.60 -6.31
CA GLN A 194 3.29 -1.30 -6.66
C GLN A 194 3.55 -2.80 -6.76
N PRO A 195 2.68 -3.64 -6.16
CA PRO A 195 2.78 -5.08 -6.34
C PRO A 195 2.62 -5.43 -7.82
N SER A 196 3.39 -6.41 -8.26
CA SER A 196 3.31 -7.03 -9.57
C SER A 196 2.14 -8.03 -9.61
N GLU A 197 1.88 -8.60 -10.79
CA GLU A 197 1.00 -9.76 -10.93
C GLU A 197 1.62 -11.03 -10.32
N GLU A 198 2.96 -11.08 -10.24
CA GLU A 198 3.69 -12.15 -9.56
C GLU A 198 3.80 -11.83 -8.05
N PRO A 199 3.43 -12.76 -7.16
CA PRO A 199 3.56 -12.57 -5.71
C PRO A 199 4.98 -12.21 -5.29
N LEU A 200 5.14 -11.39 -4.25
CA LEU A 200 6.43 -10.91 -3.71
C LEU A 200 7.23 -9.96 -4.61
N TRP A 201 6.78 -9.73 -5.85
CA TRP A 201 7.43 -8.83 -6.79
C TRP A 201 6.78 -7.46 -6.79
N TYR A 202 7.61 -6.45 -6.93
CA TYR A 202 7.20 -5.06 -6.94
C TYR A 202 7.82 -4.32 -8.11
N THR A 203 7.02 -3.49 -8.77
CA THR A 203 7.54 -2.42 -9.62
C THR A 203 7.80 -1.20 -8.76
N PHE A 204 8.92 -0.54 -8.99
CA PHE A 204 9.31 0.62 -8.21
C PHE A 204 9.83 1.76 -9.07
N VAL A 205 9.62 2.98 -8.58
CA VAL A 205 10.29 4.19 -9.05
C VAL A 205 10.88 4.87 -7.83
N THR A 206 12.20 5.08 -7.84
CA THR A 206 12.89 5.72 -6.72
C THR A 206 14.08 6.54 -7.19
N LYS A 207 14.60 7.36 -6.27
CA LYS A 207 15.85 8.07 -6.46
C LYS A 207 16.95 7.29 -5.74
N VAL A 208 18.07 7.09 -6.42
CA VAL A 208 19.24 6.42 -5.86
C VAL A 208 19.85 7.30 -4.77
N GLU A 209 19.88 6.80 -3.54
CA GLU A 209 20.54 7.42 -2.39
C GLU A 209 21.58 6.47 -1.80
N ASN A 210 22.66 7.00 -1.20
CA ASN A 210 23.67 6.20 -0.48
C ASN A 210 24.27 5.05 -1.31
N LEU A 211 24.52 5.30 -2.60
CA LEU A 211 25.04 4.31 -3.53
C LEU A 211 26.44 3.82 -3.14
N ARG A 212 26.61 2.50 -3.11
CA ARG A 212 27.90 1.83 -3.00
C ARG A 212 28.04 0.70 -4.00
N ALA A 213 29.26 0.48 -4.48
CA ALA A 213 29.60 -0.71 -5.23
C ALA A 213 29.80 -1.89 -4.27
N ILE A 214 29.42 -3.08 -4.72
CA ILE A 214 29.64 -4.33 -4.01
C ILE A 214 30.24 -5.37 -4.95
N GLU A 215 30.91 -6.34 -4.37
CA GLU A 215 31.35 -7.54 -5.08
C GLU A 215 30.85 -8.76 -4.33
N PHE A 216 30.08 -9.59 -5.02
CA PHE A 216 29.54 -10.81 -4.45
C PHE A 216 29.95 -11.98 -5.33
N PHE A 217 30.76 -12.88 -4.78
CA PHE A 217 31.32 -14.04 -5.51
C PHE A 217 32.05 -13.67 -6.80
N GLY A 218 32.68 -12.49 -6.87
CA GLY A 218 33.39 -12.04 -8.07
C GLY A 218 32.49 -11.52 -9.19
N ASP A 219 31.18 -11.40 -8.93
CA ASP A 219 30.29 -10.56 -9.73
C ASP A 219 30.17 -9.18 -9.08
N LYS A 220 30.10 -8.16 -9.94
CA LYS A 220 29.92 -6.79 -9.50
C LYS A 220 28.44 -6.48 -9.33
N GLY A 221 28.15 -5.61 -8.39
CA GLY A 221 26.82 -5.06 -8.22
C GLY A 221 26.86 -3.72 -7.50
N TRP A 222 25.69 -3.24 -7.15
CA TRP A 222 25.49 -2.01 -6.41
C TRP A 222 24.43 -2.22 -5.34
N MET A 223 24.62 -1.50 -4.23
CA MET A 223 23.60 -1.31 -3.21
C MET A 223 23.29 0.17 -3.10
N PHE A 224 22.02 0.49 -2.91
CA PHE A 224 21.55 1.85 -2.68
C PHE A 224 20.29 1.85 -1.83
N GLU A 225 19.97 2.98 -1.25
CA GLU A 225 18.72 3.25 -0.57
C GLU A 225 17.78 3.98 -1.52
N GLY A 226 16.48 3.73 -1.35
CA GLY A 226 15.47 4.43 -2.11
C GLY A 226 14.20 4.60 -1.29
N THR A 227 13.70 5.83 -1.21
CA THR A 227 12.33 6.09 -0.76
C THR A 227 11.37 5.61 -1.84
N VAL A 228 10.36 4.81 -1.51
CA VAL A 228 9.43 4.25 -2.51
C VAL A 228 8.01 4.77 -2.37
N GLU A 229 7.72 5.46 -1.27
CA GLU A 229 6.47 6.17 -1.04
C GLU A 229 6.63 7.68 -1.26
N SER A 230 5.50 8.36 -1.48
CA SER A 230 5.49 9.82 -1.48
C SER A 230 5.84 10.37 -0.08
N ASP A 231 6.68 11.40 -0.06
CA ASP A 231 6.97 12.20 1.13
C ASP A 231 5.73 12.98 1.60
N GLU A 232 4.77 13.22 0.70
CA GLU A 232 3.55 13.98 0.96
C GLU A 232 2.46 13.11 1.64
N SER A 233 2.71 12.57 2.84
CA SER A 233 1.60 12.08 3.67
C SER A 233 1.19 13.11 4.72
N ARG A 234 -0.10 13.07 5.07
CA ARG A 234 -0.65 13.87 6.17
C ARG A 234 -0.27 13.33 7.55
N SER A 235 0.35 12.16 7.64
CA SER A 235 0.50 11.41 8.89
C SER A 235 1.76 11.76 9.70
N ASN A 236 2.61 12.71 9.27
CA ASN A 236 3.92 13.02 9.90
C ASN A 236 4.86 11.80 10.07
N LEU A 237 4.49 10.65 9.50
CA LEU A 237 5.29 9.43 9.53
C LEU A 237 6.30 9.44 8.39
N PRO A 238 7.54 8.96 8.63
CA PRO A 238 8.54 8.85 7.57
C PRO A 238 8.02 7.93 6.46
N PRO A 239 8.36 8.23 5.19
CA PRO A 239 8.02 7.36 4.07
C PRO A 239 8.76 6.03 4.16
N LEU A 240 8.18 4.99 3.54
CA LEU A 240 8.88 3.72 3.38
C LEU A 240 10.16 3.92 2.56
N LYS A 241 11.28 3.55 3.18
CA LYS A 241 12.59 3.39 2.55
C LYS A 241 12.92 1.93 2.45
N LEU A 242 13.56 1.55 1.35
CA LEU A 242 14.05 0.20 1.10
C LEU A 242 15.53 0.25 0.76
N ARG A 243 16.23 -0.83 1.12
CA ARG A 243 17.59 -1.07 0.65
C ARG A 243 17.54 -1.94 -0.59
N PHE A 244 18.03 -1.42 -1.70
CA PHE A 244 18.07 -2.12 -2.97
C PHE A 244 19.45 -2.73 -3.20
N MET A 245 19.44 -3.94 -3.76
CA MET A 245 20.62 -4.58 -4.32
C MET A 245 20.36 -4.90 -5.78
N VAL A 246 21.32 -4.58 -6.64
CA VAL A 246 21.28 -4.92 -8.06
C VAL A 246 22.64 -5.45 -8.51
N MET A 247 22.65 -6.57 -9.24
CA MET A 247 23.86 -7.12 -9.84
C MET A 247 24.05 -6.57 -11.26
N ASP A 248 25.29 -6.54 -11.76
CA ASP A 248 25.65 -5.96 -13.06
C ASP A 248 24.80 -6.50 -14.22
N HIS A 249 24.53 -7.80 -14.21
CA HIS A 249 23.73 -8.46 -15.24
C HIS A 249 22.26 -8.00 -15.26
N ALA A 250 21.73 -7.46 -14.16
CA ALA A 250 20.35 -6.97 -14.03
C ALA A 250 20.17 -5.49 -14.46
N THR A 251 21.25 -4.82 -14.89
CA THR A 251 21.19 -3.39 -15.24
C THR A 251 21.12 -3.12 -16.75
N SER A 252 21.15 -4.15 -17.59
CA SER A 252 21.25 -3.98 -19.05
C SER A 252 22.39 -3.03 -19.50
N GLY A 253 23.50 -2.99 -18.73
CA GLY A 253 24.67 -2.13 -18.97
C GLY A 253 24.57 -0.72 -18.40
N TYR A 254 23.49 -0.38 -17.69
CA TYR A 254 23.37 0.86 -16.94
C TYR A 254 24.21 0.81 -15.65
N VAL A 255 25.00 1.85 -15.40
CA VAL A 255 25.71 2.00 -14.13
C VAL A 255 24.95 3.00 -13.26
N PRO A 256 24.38 2.57 -12.10
CA PRO A 256 23.66 3.44 -11.19
C PRO A 256 24.49 4.65 -10.75
N ARG A 257 23.82 5.77 -10.51
CA ARG A 257 24.44 7.02 -10.05
C ARG A 257 23.64 7.62 -8.91
N GLU A 258 24.35 8.12 -7.91
CA GLU A 258 23.77 8.88 -6.81
C GLU A 258 22.87 10.01 -7.35
N GLY A 259 21.65 10.07 -6.82
CA GLY A 259 20.64 11.06 -7.18
C GLY A 259 19.90 10.82 -8.50
N ALA A 260 20.22 9.76 -9.25
CA ALA A 260 19.47 9.41 -10.46
C ALA A 260 18.08 8.86 -10.11
N LEU A 261 17.09 9.21 -10.92
CA LEU A 261 15.78 8.56 -10.87
C LEU A 261 15.88 7.23 -11.64
N VAL A 262 15.41 6.16 -11.02
CA VAL A 262 15.45 4.81 -11.56
C VAL A 262 14.10 4.15 -11.45
N VAL A 263 13.84 3.23 -12.36
CA VAL A 263 12.67 2.37 -12.40
C VAL A 263 13.13 0.93 -12.54
N GLY A 264 12.38 0.01 -11.95
CA GLY A 264 12.72 -1.40 -12.03
C GLY A 264 11.70 -2.32 -11.41
N SER A 265 12.09 -3.58 -11.35
CA SER A 265 11.35 -4.65 -10.67
C SER A 265 12.23 -5.24 -9.57
N ALA A 266 11.67 -5.47 -8.39
CA ALA A 266 12.39 -6.05 -7.28
C ALA A 266 11.56 -7.09 -6.52
N PHE A 267 12.25 -8.10 -6.01
CA PHE A 267 11.74 -9.09 -5.09
C PHE A 267 11.98 -8.59 -3.66
N LEU A 268 10.93 -8.55 -2.83
CA LEU A 268 11.01 -8.00 -1.48
C LEU A 268 11.39 -9.08 -0.46
N GLU A 269 12.32 -8.74 0.42
CA GLU A 269 12.80 -9.56 1.53
C GLU A 269 12.58 -8.86 2.85
N VAL A 270 12.32 -9.64 3.89
CA VAL A 270 12.14 -9.17 5.26
C VAL A 270 13.00 -9.97 6.22
N GLN A 271 13.60 -9.27 7.17
CA GLN A 271 14.35 -9.85 8.27
C GLN A 271 13.80 -9.34 9.58
N LEU A 272 12.99 -10.16 10.25
CA LEU A 272 12.46 -9.82 11.55
C LEU A 272 13.59 -9.73 12.58
N LYS A 273 13.58 -8.67 13.39
CA LYS A 273 14.59 -8.44 14.42
C LYS A 273 14.03 -8.74 15.80
N GLN A 274 12.94 -8.09 16.15
CA GLN A 274 12.37 -8.25 17.49
C GLN A 274 10.87 -7.94 17.48
N PRO A 275 10.11 -8.57 18.38
CA PRO A 275 8.73 -8.17 18.61
C PRO A 275 8.74 -6.81 19.30
N LEU A 276 7.81 -5.95 18.93
CA LEU A 276 7.60 -4.65 19.56
C LEU A 276 6.44 -4.75 20.56
N PRO A 277 6.59 -4.23 21.79
CA PRO A 277 5.48 -4.12 22.70
C PRO A 277 4.47 -3.11 22.13
N TYR A 278 3.27 -3.57 21.84
CA TYR A 278 2.21 -2.73 21.30
C TYR A 278 0.95 -2.86 22.17
N GLU A 279 0.58 -1.76 22.83
CA GLU A 279 -0.54 -1.70 23.79
C GLU A 279 -1.84 -1.14 23.17
N GLY A 280 -1.95 -1.09 21.84
CA GLY A 280 -3.10 -0.53 21.12
C GLY A 280 -3.89 -1.54 20.28
N THR A 281 -4.93 -1.06 19.60
CA THR A 281 -5.63 -1.81 18.54
C THR A 281 -4.68 -2.04 17.35
N PRO A 282 -4.59 -3.27 16.80
CA PRO A 282 -3.76 -3.55 15.62
C PRO A 282 -4.00 -2.51 14.51
N TRP A 283 -2.96 -2.12 13.77
CA TRP A 283 -3.09 -1.19 12.65
C TRP A 283 -3.99 -1.72 11.54
N ALA A 284 -4.07 -3.03 11.32
CA ALA A 284 -5.06 -3.63 10.42
C ALA A 284 -6.51 -3.35 10.87
N ASP A 285 -6.72 -3.30 12.18
CA ASP A 285 -8.01 -2.97 12.81
C ASP A 285 -8.17 -1.46 13.00
N ARG A 286 -7.12 -0.66 12.75
CA ARG A 286 -7.24 0.78 12.75
C ARG A 286 -8.00 1.18 11.49
N PRO A 287 -8.91 2.14 11.61
CA PRO A 287 -9.57 2.68 10.46
C PRO A 287 -8.56 3.33 9.50
N GLY A 288 -8.22 2.66 8.39
CA GLY A 288 -7.36 3.23 7.36
C GLY A 288 -8.02 4.46 6.75
N ASP A 289 -7.30 5.57 6.64
CA ASP A 289 -7.83 6.81 6.03
C ASP A 289 -8.35 6.58 4.58
N SER A 290 -7.91 5.50 3.91
CA SER A 290 -8.36 5.08 2.57
C SER A 290 -9.44 3.99 2.55
N ASP A 291 -9.50 3.10 3.54
CA ASP A 291 -10.46 1.99 3.56
C ASP A 291 -11.85 2.47 3.94
N TYR A 292 -11.90 3.49 4.81
CA TYR A 292 -13.11 4.29 4.96
C TYR A 292 -13.44 4.93 3.62
N LEU A 293 -12.50 5.52 2.88
CA LEU A 293 -12.86 6.15 1.60
C LEU A 293 -13.45 5.16 0.58
N LEU A 294 -12.89 3.95 0.43
CA LEU A 294 -13.37 2.97 -0.55
C LEU A 294 -14.62 2.23 -0.10
N GLU A 295 -14.68 1.77 1.15
CA GLU A 295 -15.87 1.13 1.70
C GLU A 295 -17.01 2.13 1.90
N ASP A 296 -16.71 3.36 2.30
CA ASP A 296 -17.66 4.47 2.39
C ASP A 296 -18.07 4.95 0.98
N MET A 297 -17.18 4.90 -0.03
CA MET A 297 -17.55 5.14 -1.44
C MET A 297 -18.43 4.02 -1.99
N PHE A 298 -18.10 2.75 -1.77
CA PHE A 298 -18.92 1.62 -2.21
C PHE A 298 -20.25 1.58 -1.47
N SER A 299 -20.26 1.91 -0.19
CA SER A 299 -21.48 2.03 0.60
C SER A 299 -22.29 3.25 0.14
N ALA A 300 -21.66 4.38 -0.21
CA ALA A 300 -22.34 5.53 -0.80
C ALA A 300 -22.88 5.24 -2.21
N LEU A 301 -22.19 4.42 -3.00
CA LEU A 301 -22.67 3.95 -4.32
C LEU A 301 -23.86 2.97 -4.15
N ARG A 302 -23.77 2.00 -3.24
CA ARG A 302 -24.88 1.07 -2.90
C ARG A 302 -26.08 1.79 -2.28
N ALA A 303 -25.84 2.80 -1.44
CA ALA A 303 -26.86 3.68 -0.92
C ALA A 303 -27.48 4.50 -2.06
N GLY A 304 -26.67 5.11 -2.93
CA GLY A 304 -27.14 5.82 -4.11
C GLY A 304 -28.13 5.00 -4.94
N ASP A 305 -27.81 3.72 -5.20
CA ASP A 305 -28.66 2.83 -5.98
C ASP A 305 -29.95 2.40 -5.27
N SER A 306 -29.89 2.13 -3.96
CA SER A 306 -31.05 1.71 -3.15
C SER A 306 -32.03 2.85 -2.84
N TRP A 307 -31.58 4.10 -2.95
CA TRP A 307 -32.38 5.31 -2.78
C TRP A 307 -32.76 5.97 -4.11
N ASN A 308 -32.52 5.31 -5.24
CA ASN A 308 -32.95 5.80 -6.56
C ASN A 308 -34.47 6.07 -6.60
N GLY A 309 -34.83 7.32 -6.88
CA GLY A 309 -36.22 7.80 -6.88
C GLY A 309 -36.69 8.47 -5.59
N ALA A 310 -35.84 8.53 -4.55
CA ALA A 310 -36.09 9.31 -3.34
C ALA A 310 -35.85 10.81 -3.59
N PRO A 311 -36.34 11.73 -2.75
CA PRO A 311 -35.99 13.14 -2.88
C PRO A 311 -34.46 13.35 -2.77
N PRO A 312 -33.87 14.33 -3.50
CA PRO A 312 -32.42 14.57 -3.51
C PRO A 312 -31.81 14.75 -2.12
N ALA A 313 -32.52 15.43 -1.21
CA ALA A 313 -32.09 15.58 0.18
C ALA A 313 -31.87 14.23 0.88
N VAL A 314 -32.66 13.21 0.56
CA VAL A 314 -32.54 11.86 1.15
C VAL A 314 -31.36 11.12 0.55
N GLN A 315 -31.26 11.12 -0.78
CA GLN A 315 -30.19 10.44 -1.50
C GLN A 315 -28.82 10.98 -1.07
N VAL A 316 -28.68 12.31 -1.09
CA VAL A 316 -27.43 12.98 -0.73
C VAL A 316 -27.11 12.79 0.75
N THR A 317 -28.09 12.85 1.65
CA THR A 317 -27.84 12.64 3.07
C THR A 317 -27.48 11.19 3.39
N ALA A 318 -28.15 10.22 2.76
CA ALA A 318 -27.79 8.80 2.88
C ALA A 318 -26.37 8.55 2.35
N GLN A 319 -26.01 9.15 1.22
CA GLN A 319 -24.64 9.09 0.69
C GLN A 319 -23.63 9.76 1.63
N LEU A 320 -23.93 10.93 2.20
CA LEU A 320 -23.05 11.61 3.16
C LEU A 320 -22.86 10.79 4.43
N LEU A 321 -23.91 10.21 4.98
CA LEU A 321 -23.83 9.33 6.16
C LEU A 321 -23.02 8.08 5.83
N SER A 322 -23.25 7.50 4.66
CA SER A 322 -22.49 6.35 4.19
C SER A 322 -21.01 6.66 3.94
N GLN A 323 -20.70 7.84 3.39
CA GLN A 323 -19.37 8.45 3.26
C GLN A 323 -18.63 8.66 4.60
N ASN A 324 -19.33 8.50 5.73
CA ASN A 324 -18.79 8.67 7.08
C ASN A 324 -18.85 7.35 7.89
N GLY A 325 -18.93 6.20 7.22
CA GLY A 325 -18.90 4.88 7.85
C GLY A 325 -20.22 4.44 8.48
N TRP A 326 -21.36 5.00 8.07
CA TRP A 326 -22.68 4.54 8.52
C TRP A 326 -23.33 3.62 7.48
N ASN A 327 -23.85 2.49 7.93
CA ASN A 327 -24.72 1.66 7.10
C ASN A 327 -26.13 2.27 7.11
N VAL A 328 -26.64 2.67 5.94
CA VAL A 328 -27.90 3.41 5.80
C VAL A 328 -28.95 2.55 5.12
N SER A 329 -30.10 2.36 5.76
CA SER A 329 -31.23 1.61 5.23
C SER A 329 -32.58 2.31 5.47
N SER A 330 -33.62 1.86 4.77
CA SER A 330 -34.99 2.24 5.10
C SER A 330 -35.43 1.59 6.43
N PRO A 331 -36.23 2.28 7.26
CA PRO A 331 -36.83 1.67 8.45
C PRO A 331 -37.86 0.58 8.09
N GLU A 332 -37.93 -0.48 8.90
CA GLU A 332 -38.72 -1.70 8.65
C GLU A 332 -40.25 -1.50 8.64
N SER A 333 -40.76 -0.38 9.17
CA SER A 333 -42.19 -0.10 9.32
C SER A 333 -42.80 0.70 8.15
N TRP A 334 -42.07 0.90 7.05
CA TRP A 334 -42.46 1.82 5.99
C TRP A 334 -43.17 1.12 4.81
N ASN A 335 -44.47 1.44 4.62
CA ASN A 335 -45.34 0.87 3.58
C ASN A 335 -46.04 1.92 2.68
N GLY A 336 -45.55 3.17 2.65
CA GLY A 336 -46.14 4.26 1.85
C GLY A 336 -45.36 4.57 0.57
N PRO A 337 -45.91 5.31 -0.41
CA PRO A 337 -45.12 5.84 -1.53
C PRO A 337 -44.21 6.99 -1.06
N MET A 338 -42.91 6.97 -1.42
CA MET A 338 -41.87 7.95 -1.00
C MET A 338 -42.21 9.43 -1.27
N ARG A 339 -43.22 9.70 -2.10
CA ARG A 339 -43.59 11.04 -2.55
C ARG A 339 -44.40 11.86 -1.52
N LEU A 340 -44.79 11.28 -0.37
CA LEU A 340 -45.80 11.86 0.54
C LEU A 340 -45.35 11.98 2.02
N HIS A 341 -44.11 12.41 2.31
CA HIS A 341 -43.49 12.64 3.64
C HIS A 341 -42.85 11.41 4.34
N PRO A 342 -42.00 11.61 5.37
CA PRO A 342 -40.79 12.44 5.46
C PRO A 342 -39.54 11.54 5.43
N PRO A 343 -38.35 12.10 5.19
CA PRO A 343 -37.13 11.31 5.00
C PRO A 343 -36.59 10.76 6.32
N LEU A 344 -36.98 9.54 6.64
CA LEU A 344 -36.40 8.75 7.73
C LEU A 344 -35.31 7.84 7.19
N LEU A 345 -34.16 7.86 7.85
CA LEU A 345 -33.04 6.97 7.60
C LEU A 345 -32.81 6.12 8.86
N LYS A 346 -32.72 4.81 8.71
CA LYS A 346 -32.12 3.95 9.74
C LYS A 346 -30.63 3.93 9.46
N VAL A 347 -29.83 4.33 10.44
CA VAL A 347 -28.37 4.25 10.34
C VAL A 347 -27.79 3.36 11.41
N GLN A 348 -26.75 2.62 11.06
CA GLN A 348 -26.06 1.72 11.97
C GLN A 348 -24.55 1.86 11.84
N ARG A 349 -23.84 1.87 12.97
CA ARG A 349 -22.38 1.77 13.04
C ARG A 349 -21.99 0.97 14.28
N GLY A 350 -21.38 -0.20 14.08
CA GLY A 350 -21.17 -1.16 15.17
C GLY A 350 -22.51 -1.58 15.80
N ASP A 351 -22.61 -1.48 17.13
CA ASP A 351 -23.80 -1.79 17.91
C ASP A 351 -24.80 -0.61 18.02
N GLU A 352 -24.43 0.58 17.54
CA GLU A 352 -25.29 1.76 17.60
C GLU A 352 -26.24 1.79 16.40
N THR A 353 -27.54 1.84 16.67
CA THR A 353 -28.59 2.04 15.66
C THR A 353 -29.39 3.28 16.00
N HIS A 354 -29.57 4.16 15.02
CA HIS A 354 -30.36 5.38 15.16
C HIS A 354 -31.37 5.52 14.03
N LEU A 355 -32.56 5.99 14.39
CA LEU A 355 -33.51 6.53 13.44
C LEU A 355 -33.27 8.04 13.31
N ILE A 356 -32.86 8.47 12.11
CA ILE A 356 -32.61 9.87 11.78
C ILE A 356 -33.77 10.41 10.93
N GLY A 357 -34.42 11.48 11.39
CA GLY A 357 -35.33 12.27 10.57
C GLY A 357 -34.63 13.48 9.96
N LEU A 358 -34.83 13.73 8.66
CA LEU A 358 -34.30 14.95 8.04
C LEU A 358 -35.30 16.10 8.15
N GLN A 359 -34.86 17.19 8.75
CA GLN A 359 -35.53 18.49 8.70
C GLN A 359 -35.05 19.22 7.45
N VAL A 360 -35.76 19.06 6.35
CA VAL A 360 -35.41 19.66 5.06
C VAL A 360 -36.00 21.06 4.96
N ASN A 361 -35.17 22.09 4.78
CA ASN A 361 -35.59 23.49 4.62
C ASN A 361 -36.59 24.01 5.69
N GLY A 362 -36.52 23.45 6.90
CA GLY A 362 -37.38 23.83 8.03
C GLY A 362 -38.61 22.96 8.24
N ASP A 363 -38.86 21.96 7.41
CA ASP A 363 -39.97 21.02 7.58
C ASP A 363 -39.84 20.19 8.88
N GLU A 364 -40.96 19.92 9.55
CA GLU A 364 -40.94 19.09 10.75
C GLU A 364 -40.68 17.62 10.40
N PRO A 365 -39.63 17.00 10.96
CA PRO A 365 -39.37 15.59 10.78
C PRO A 365 -40.35 14.75 11.64
N PRO A 366 -40.56 13.48 11.29
CA PRO A 366 -41.37 12.56 12.08
C PRO A 366 -40.61 12.17 13.35
N SER A 367 -41.31 11.49 14.27
CA SER A 367 -40.70 11.00 15.51
C SER A 367 -39.49 10.11 15.21
N CYS A 368 -38.32 10.49 15.73
CA CYS A 368 -37.03 9.85 15.50
C CYS A 368 -36.08 10.07 16.68
N ASP A 369 -34.96 9.36 16.69
CA ASP A 369 -33.94 9.47 17.75
C ASP A 369 -33.12 10.76 17.59
N LEU A 370 -32.87 11.14 16.33
CA LEU A 370 -32.06 12.28 15.96
C LEU A 370 -32.70 13.05 14.80
N VAL A 371 -32.62 14.36 14.86
CA VAL A 371 -33.05 15.25 13.77
C VAL A 371 -31.81 15.84 13.12
N LEU A 372 -31.67 15.64 11.81
CA LEU A 372 -30.59 16.23 11.04
C LEU A 372 -31.13 17.37 10.18
N ARG A 373 -30.56 18.56 10.34
CA ARG A 373 -30.94 19.74 9.55
C ARG A 373 -30.29 19.72 8.18
N VAL A 374 -31.13 19.80 7.15
CA VAL A 374 -30.72 19.70 5.76
C VAL A 374 -31.25 20.90 4.99
N LEU A 375 -30.35 21.70 4.44
CA LEU A 375 -30.67 22.73 3.47
C LEU A 375 -30.60 22.12 2.08
N CYS A 376 -31.65 22.23 1.29
CA CYS A 376 -31.70 21.73 -0.08
C CYS A 376 -32.05 22.88 -1.01
N GLN A 377 -31.10 23.29 -1.85
CA GLN A 377 -31.26 24.38 -2.80
C GLN A 377 -31.13 23.84 -4.22
N ARG A 378 -32.04 24.25 -5.11
CA ARG A 378 -31.97 23.90 -6.53
C ARG A 378 -31.06 24.88 -7.25
N GLU A 379 -30.04 24.37 -7.94
CA GLU A 379 -29.10 25.17 -8.73
C GLU A 379 -28.94 24.58 -10.14
N GLY A 380 -29.32 25.34 -11.16
CA GLY A 380 -29.21 24.92 -12.57
C GLY A 380 -29.99 23.61 -12.85
N GLU A 381 -29.28 22.60 -13.34
CA GLU A 381 -29.81 21.24 -13.60
C GLU A 381 -29.62 20.28 -12.41
N GLY A 382 -29.47 20.78 -11.17
CA GLY A 382 -29.21 19.94 -10.01
C GLY A 382 -29.66 20.53 -8.69
N HIS A 383 -29.35 19.81 -7.61
CA HIS A 383 -29.62 20.21 -6.23
C HIS A 383 -28.33 20.22 -5.42
N GLU A 384 -28.07 21.31 -4.71
CA GLU A 384 -27.07 21.38 -3.67
C GLU A 384 -27.74 21.11 -2.32
N VAL A 385 -27.25 20.08 -1.62
CA VAL A 385 -27.77 19.70 -0.30
C VAL A 385 -26.66 19.93 0.73
N LYS A 386 -26.95 20.67 1.79
CA LYS A 386 -26.01 21.04 2.87
C LYS A 386 -26.55 20.64 4.24
N LEU A 387 -25.69 20.09 5.08
CA LEU A 387 -25.90 19.89 6.50
C LEU A 387 -25.41 21.11 7.27
N GLU A 388 -26.13 21.54 8.30
CA GLU A 388 -25.68 22.63 9.15
C GLU A 388 -24.50 22.19 10.03
N ALA A 389 -23.29 22.72 9.78
CA ALA A 389 -22.07 22.38 10.51
C ALA A 389 -22.17 22.43 12.05
N LYS A 390 -23.01 23.33 12.56
CA LYS A 390 -23.20 23.60 13.99
C LYS A 390 -24.36 22.80 14.59
N ASP A 391 -25.04 21.99 13.77
CA ASP A 391 -26.13 21.15 14.22
C ASP A 391 -25.62 20.11 15.21
N ALA A 392 -26.35 19.92 16.31
CA ALA A 392 -25.94 19.01 17.37
C ALA A 392 -25.85 17.56 16.89
N THR A 393 -26.68 17.16 15.91
CA THR A 393 -26.66 15.83 15.31
C THR A 393 -25.45 15.65 14.40
N VAL A 394 -25.07 16.67 13.61
CA VAL A 394 -23.84 16.66 12.80
C VAL A 394 -22.60 16.44 13.68
N ILE A 395 -22.52 17.19 14.80
CA ILE A 395 -21.42 17.07 15.76
C ILE A 395 -21.43 15.70 16.44
N ARG A 396 -22.61 15.23 16.86
CA ARG A 396 -22.79 13.94 17.53
C ARG A 396 -22.42 12.75 16.64
N LEU A 397 -22.78 12.80 15.37
CA LEU A 397 -22.46 11.78 14.37
C LEU A 397 -21.05 11.95 13.76
N GLN A 398 -20.30 12.98 14.19
CA GLN A 398 -18.94 13.28 13.75
C GLN A 398 -18.78 13.36 12.22
N LEU A 399 -19.73 14.00 11.54
CA LEU A 399 -19.73 14.06 10.07
C LEU A 399 -18.64 14.99 9.53
N ARG A 400 -17.81 14.48 8.61
CA ARG A 400 -16.66 15.20 8.00
C ARG A 400 -17.09 16.10 6.83
N SER A 401 -18.14 15.72 6.09
CA SER A 401 -18.66 16.43 4.92
C SER A 401 -20.01 17.05 5.21
N LEU A 402 -20.19 18.31 4.80
CA LEU A 402 -21.36 19.13 5.14
C LEU A 402 -22.16 19.60 3.93
N GLY A 403 -21.78 19.20 2.72
CA GLY A 403 -22.56 19.52 1.54
C GLY A 403 -22.11 18.72 0.33
N MET A 404 -23.05 18.46 -0.57
CA MET A 404 -22.80 17.75 -1.81
C MET A 404 -23.81 18.17 -2.87
N TRP A 405 -23.33 18.23 -4.12
CA TRP A 405 -24.14 18.54 -5.29
C TRP A 405 -24.57 17.26 -6.00
N CYS A 406 -25.83 17.19 -6.40
CA CYS A 406 -26.38 16.09 -7.18
C CYS A 406 -26.99 16.64 -8.47
N LYS A 407 -26.63 16.05 -9.62
CA LYS A 407 -27.26 16.35 -10.91
C LYS A 407 -28.67 15.76 -10.92
N ASP A 408 -29.65 16.49 -11.45
CA ASP A 408 -30.99 15.95 -11.64
C ASP A 408 -30.90 14.71 -12.54
N GLY A 409 -31.24 13.54 -11.98
CA GLY A 409 -31.61 12.37 -12.77
C GLY A 409 -32.90 12.63 -13.55
N PRO A 410 -33.35 11.71 -14.43
CA PRO A 410 -34.64 11.84 -15.12
C PRO A 410 -35.75 12.12 -14.10
N SER A 411 -36.35 13.31 -14.20
CA SER A 411 -37.01 14.01 -13.09
C SER A 411 -38.13 13.22 -12.40
N MET A 412 -38.11 13.18 -11.05
CA MET A 412 -39.23 12.69 -10.23
C MET A 412 -39.58 13.63 -9.06
N LEU A 413 -39.30 14.93 -9.18
CA LEU A 413 -39.81 15.94 -8.25
C LEU A 413 -40.86 16.85 -8.91
N PRO A 414 -41.91 17.26 -8.18
CA PRO A 414 -42.88 18.23 -8.66
C PRO A 414 -42.24 19.64 -8.72
N PRO A 415 -42.74 20.51 -9.61
CA PRO A 415 -42.29 21.89 -9.69
C PRO A 415 -42.73 22.69 -8.45
N GLY A 416 -41.76 23.33 -7.79
CA GLY A 416 -41.97 24.52 -6.94
C GLY A 416 -42.46 24.25 -5.54
#